data_AF-A0A080ZBZ0-F1
#
_entry.id   AF-A0A080ZBZ0-F1
#
_cell.length_a   1.000
_cell.length_b   1.000
_cell.length_c   1.000
_cell.angle_alpha   90.00
_cell.angle_beta   90.00
_cell.angle_gamma   90.00
#
_symmetry.space_group_name_H-M   'P 1'
#
loop_
_entity.id
_entity.type
_entity.pdbx_description
1 polymer ?
#
loop_
_entity_poly.entity_id
_entity_poly.type
_entity_poly.pdbx_seq_one_letter_code
_entity_poly.pdbx_strand_id
1 'polypeptide(L)'
;MTKCANWLTGNILAIQEHLDEKNPPNFPPTQWWVFLFAVQAFAAESSKTFIAQQGRATLLSEQRAMLRRLIETHKRMTHMKGPIHSSAIAKMTGKQFESNGEYVLEHVHALAFLQSLDIWVLEALESLDPDTKLQTVVAVAKLFVNGASEISVITAEREAANAAYDDTPLVLRINY
;
A
#
# COMPACT_ATOMS: atom_id res chain seq x y z
N MET A 1 3.33 -14.20 -1.33
CA MET A 1 3.22 -13.19 -2.40
C MET A 1 4.55 -12.50 -2.68
N THR A 2 5.24 -11.95 -1.67
CA THR A 2 6.53 -11.23 -1.83
C THR A 2 7.64 -12.04 -2.51
N LYS A 3 7.80 -13.34 -2.20
CA LYS A 3 8.83 -14.17 -2.88
C LYS A 3 8.65 -14.25 -4.40
N CYS A 4 7.43 -14.49 -4.87
CA CYS A 4 7.14 -14.57 -6.31
C CYS A 4 7.29 -13.21 -6.99
N ALA A 5 6.73 -12.15 -6.39
CA ALA A 5 6.83 -10.80 -6.93
C ALA A 5 8.30 -10.31 -6.99
N ASN A 6 9.11 -10.61 -5.96
CA ASN A 6 10.55 -10.29 -5.96
C ASN A 6 11.29 -11.03 -7.07
N TRP A 7 10.97 -12.32 -7.29
CA TRP A 7 11.59 -13.09 -8.37
C TRP A 7 11.21 -12.53 -9.74
N LEU A 8 9.91 -12.24 -9.96
CA LEU A 8 9.42 -11.69 -11.23
C LEU A 8 10.04 -10.31 -11.53
N THR A 9 9.99 -9.39 -10.58
CA THR A 9 10.54 -8.03 -10.74
C THR A 9 12.06 -8.04 -10.90
N GLY A 10 12.77 -8.87 -10.12
CA GLY A 10 14.23 -8.99 -10.21
C GLY A 10 14.75 -9.72 -11.46
N ASN A 11 13.88 -10.38 -12.23
CA ASN A 11 14.23 -11.06 -13.48
C ASN A 11 13.48 -10.49 -14.69
N ILE A 12 12.93 -9.27 -14.58
CA ILE A 12 12.02 -8.71 -15.58
C ILE A 12 12.58 -8.74 -17.00
N LEU A 13 13.86 -8.36 -17.20
CA LEU A 13 14.49 -8.34 -18.52
C LEU A 13 14.54 -9.73 -19.14
N ALA A 14 15.07 -10.72 -18.42
CA ALA A 14 15.16 -12.10 -18.90
C ALA A 14 13.76 -12.72 -19.15
N ILE A 15 12.76 -12.32 -18.35
CA ILE A 15 11.37 -12.75 -18.56
C ILE A 15 10.81 -12.12 -19.83
N GLN A 16 11.00 -10.82 -20.07
CA GLN A 16 10.54 -10.16 -21.29
C GLN A 16 11.20 -10.78 -22.52
N GLU A 17 12.53 -10.96 -22.52
CA GLU A 17 13.25 -11.64 -23.60
C GLU A 17 12.67 -13.03 -23.89
N HIS A 18 12.47 -13.83 -22.85
CA HIS A 18 11.90 -15.17 -23.00
C HIS A 18 10.46 -15.14 -23.54
N LEU A 19 9.64 -14.20 -23.07
CA LEU A 19 8.25 -14.09 -23.51
C LEU A 19 8.14 -13.58 -24.94
N ASP A 20 9.01 -12.66 -25.35
CA ASP A 20 9.11 -12.18 -26.73
C ASP A 20 9.55 -13.32 -27.67
N GLU A 21 10.50 -14.14 -27.26
CA GLU A 21 10.93 -15.33 -28.01
C GLU A 21 9.83 -16.38 -28.16
N LYS A 22 9.05 -16.63 -27.09
CA LYS A 22 8.04 -17.70 -27.06
C LYS A 22 6.67 -17.25 -27.57
N ASN A 23 6.38 -15.96 -27.54
CA ASN A 23 5.11 -15.34 -27.91
C ASN A 23 3.86 -16.14 -27.46
N PRO A 24 3.69 -16.37 -26.15
CA PRO A 24 2.58 -17.16 -25.64
C PRO A 24 1.24 -16.40 -25.81
N PRO A 25 0.11 -17.11 -25.98
CA PRO A 25 -1.20 -16.48 -26.24
C PRO A 25 -1.73 -15.63 -25.07
N ASN A 26 -1.25 -15.84 -23.85
CA ASN A 26 -1.69 -15.16 -22.63
C ASN A 26 -0.58 -14.26 -22.04
N PHE A 27 0.17 -13.57 -22.89
CA PHE A 27 1.22 -12.65 -22.46
C PHE A 27 0.65 -11.50 -21.61
N PRO A 28 1.10 -11.30 -20.36
CA PRO A 28 0.64 -10.18 -19.55
C PRO A 28 1.09 -8.85 -20.18
N PRO A 29 0.19 -7.88 -20.37
CA PRO A 29 0.53 -6.62 -21.02
C PRO A 29 1.41 -5.75 -20.11
N THR A 30 2.14 -4.79 -20.69
CA THR A 30 3.16 -3.96 -20.00
C THR A 30 2.67 -3.33 -18.69
N GLN A 31 1.45 -2.78 -18.67
CA GLN A 31 0.85 -2.16 -17.49
C GLN A 31 0.67 -3.13 -16.31
N TRP A 32 0.49 -4.42 -16.59
CA TRP A 32 0.37 -5.44 -15.55
C TRP A 32 1.69 -5.59 -14.79
N TRP A 33 2.81 -5.58 -15.50
CA TRP A 33 4.14 -5.64 -14.92
C TRP A 33 4.46 -4.36 -14.12
N VAL A 34 4.16 -3.18 -14.67
CA VAL A 34 4.29 -1.90 -13.94
C VAL A 34 3.51 -1.94 -12.63
N PHE A 35 2.26 -2.42 -12.67
CA PHE A 35 1.45 -2.57 -11.45
C PHE A 35 2.04 -3.60 -10.48
N LEU A 36 2.62 -4.70 -10.97
CA LEU A 36 3.29 -5.70 -10.14
C LEU A 36 4.46 -5.10 -9.34
N PHE A 37 5.25 -4.20 -9.92
CA PHE A 37 6.31 -3.48 -9.19
C PHE A 37 5.74 -2.66 -8.03
N ALA A 38 4.63 -1.93 -8.25
CA ALA A 38 3.97 -1.19 -7.19
C ALA A 38 3.43 -2.10 -6.07
N VAL A 39 2.80 -3.22 -6.44
CA VAL A 39 2.30 -4.23 -5.49
C VAL A 39 3.45 -4.85 -4.71
N GLN A 40 4.58 -5.13 -5.35
CA GLN A 40 5.77 -5.68 -4.70
C GLN A 40 6.29 -4.71 -3.64
N ALA A 41 6.43 -3.42 -3.98
CA ALA A 41 6.93 -2.40 -3.06
C ALA A 41 5.99 -2.22 -1.85
N PHE A 42 4.69 -2.14 -2.08
CA PHE A 42 3.67 -2.10 -1.03
C PHE A 42 3.72 -3.36 -0.13
N ALA A 43 3.77 -4.54 -0.75
CA ALA A 43 3.78 -5.81 -0.03
C ALA A 43 5.08 -6.02 0.76
N ALA A 44 6.20 -5.48 0.30
CA ALA A 44 7.48 -5.58 1.02
C ALA A 44 7.42 -4.87 2.37
N GLU A 45 6.93 -3.63 2.42
CA GLU A 45 6.79 -2.87 3.68
C GLU A 45 5.70 -3.45 4.59
N SER A 46 4.59 -3.89 4.00
CA SER A 46 3.52 -4.57 4.74
C SER A 46 4.03 -5.88 5.37
N SER A 47 4.78 -6.69 4.61
CA SER A 47 5.32 -7.96 5.10
C SER A 47 6.32 -7.76 6.24
N LYS A 48 7.22 -6.77 6.14
CA LYS A 48 8.16 -6.43 7.22
C LYS A 48 7.42 -6.15 8.53
N THR A 49 6.35 -5.35 8.45
CA THR A 49 5.53 -4.97 9.60
C THR A 49 4.81 -6.17 10.20
N PHE A 50 4.13 -6.99 9.37
CA PHE A 50 3.38 -8.13 9.86
C PHE A 50 4.26 -9.25 10.42
N ILE A 51 5.43 -9.51 9.82
CA ILE A 51 6.40 -10.48 10.36
C ILE A 51 6.86 -10.02 11.75
N ALA A 52 7.18 -8.74 11.90
CA ALA A 52 7.62 -8.20 13.18
C ALA A 52 6.51 -8.27 14.26
N GLN A 53 5.23 -8.26 13.88
CA GLN A 53 4.10 -8.43 14.82
C GLN A 53 3.86 -9.89 15.25
N GLN A 54 4.36 -10.89 14.52
CA GLN A 54 4.16 -12.31 14.84
C GLN A 54 4.95 -12.77 16.08
N GLY A 55 5.78 -11.91 16.67
CA GLY A 55 6.47 -12.19 17.92
C GLY A 55 5.48 -12.36 19.08
N ARG A 56 5.53 -13.51 19.76
CA ARG A 56 4.64 -13.91 20.88
C ARG A 56 4.63 -12.96 22.09
N ALA A 57 5.49 -11.94 22.12
CA ALA A 57 5.62 -10.98 23.22
C ALA A 57 5.18 -9.54 22.86
N THR A 58 4.69 -9.30 21.64
CA THR A 58 4.37 -7.93 21.20
C THR A 58 3.08 -7.44 21.85
N LEU A 59 3.16 -6.37 22.65
CA LEU A 59 1.99 -5.77 23.28
C LEU A 59 1.04 -5.18 22.23
N LEU A 60 -0.26 -5.10 22.53
CA LEU A 60 -1.23 -4.48 21.62
C LEU A 60 -0.91 -3.00 21.30
N SER A 61 -0.34 -2.27 22.25
CA SER A 61 0.18 -0.91 22.04
C SER A 61 1.31 -0.85 21.00
N GLU A 62 2.23 -1.81 21.04
CA GLU A 62 3.35 -1.93 20.09
C GLU A 62 2.84 -2.33 18.70
N GLN A 63 1.91 -3.29 18.62
CA GLN A 63 1.28 -3.66 17.36
C GLN A 63 0.59 -2.46 16.70
N ARG A 64 -0.13 -1.63 17.47
CA ARG A 64 -0.73 -0.38 16.97
C ARG A 64 0.31 0.62 16.48
N ALA A 65 1.38 0.83 17.25
CA ALA A 65 2.47 1.72 16.85
C ALA A 65 3.11 1.26 15.53
N MET A 66 3.24 -0.05 15.33
CA MET A 66 3.76 -0.62 14.08
C MET A 66 2.82 -0.42 12.89
N LEU A 67 1.50 -0.58 13.06
CA LEU A 67 0.52 -0.29 12.00
C LEU A 67 0.50 1.19 11.61
N ARG A 68 0.54 2.09 12.59
CA ARG A 68 0.68 3.54 12.32
C ARG A 68 1.98 3.86 11.58
N ARG A 69 3.09 3.23 11.99
CA ARG A 69 4.37 3.37 11.30
C ARG A 69 4.33 2.86 9.86
N LEU A 70 3.57 1.79 9.58
CA LEU A 70 3.37 1.28 8.23
C LEU A 70 2.63 2.30 7.36
N ILE A 71 1.57 2.94 7.87
CA ILE A 71 0.89 4.04 7.18
C ILE A 71 1.87 5.18 6.88
N GLU A 72 2.69 5.60 7.85
CA GLU A 72 3.69 6.64 7.63
C GLU A 72 4.77 6.25 6.60
N THR A 73 5.15 4.97 6.55
CA THR A 73 6.05 4.48 5.50
C THR A 73 5.41 4.59 4.12
N HIS A 74 4.16 4.14 3.96
CA HIS A 74 3.43 4.28 2.70
C HIS A 74 3.25 5.75 2.28
N LYS A 75 3.00 6.66 3.24
CA LYS A 75 2.95 8.11 3.00
C LYS A 75 4.27 8.66 2.50
N ARG A 76 5.40 8.27 3.09
CA ARG A 76 6.73 8.69 2.61
C ARG A 76 7.05 8.18 1.22
N MET A 77 6.65 6.94 0.88
CA MET A 77 6.89 6.36 -0.44
C MET A 77 6.14 7.08 -1.56
N THR A 78 4.91 7.53 -1.28
CA THR A 78 3.97 7.99 -2.31
C THR A 78 3.57 9.45 -2.21
N HIS A 79 4.01 10.16 -1.17
CA HIS A 79 3.49 11.48 -0.79
C HIS A 79 1.96 11.50 -0.56
N MET A 80 1.36 10.34 -0.26
CA MET A 80 -0.03 10.25 0.19
C MET A 80 -0.24 11.10 1.44
N LYS A 81 -1.39 11.77 1.50
CA LYS A 81 -1.79 12.63 2.62
C LYS A 81 -2.91 11.95 3.41
N GLY A 82 -2.96 12.24 4.70
CA GLY A 82 -3.92 11.63 5.62
C GLY A 82 -3.37 11.49 7.03
N PRO A 83 -4.22 11.45 8.06
CA PRO A 83 -5.67 11.65 7.97
C PRO A 83 -6.03 13.11 7.64
N ILE A 84 -6.97 13.32 6.70
CA ILE A 84 -7.50 14.62 6.30
C ILE A 84 -9.01 14.59 6.50
N HIS A 85 -9.56 15.66 7.11
CA HIS A 85 -10.99 15.81 7.29
C HIS A 85 -11.74 15.89 5.94
N SER A 86 -12.91 15.28 5.85
CA SER A 86 -13.72 15.18 4.62
C SER A 86 -13.98 16.54 3.95
N SER A 87 -14.16 17.61 4.74
CA SER A 87 -14.33 18.97 4.25
C SER A 87 -13.11 19.54 3.51
N ALA A 88 -11.90 19.06 3.80
CA ALA A 88 -10.68 19.45 3.10
C ALA A 88 -10.48 18.64 1.82
N ILE A 89 -10.90 17.37 1.80
CA ILE A 89 -10.93 16.54 0.58
C ILE A 89 -11.91 17.16 -0.43
N ALA A 90 -13.09 17.59 0.02
CA ALA A 90 -14.08 18.26 -0.82
C ALA A 90 -13.57 19.57 -1.47
N LYS A 91 -12.54 20.19 -0.89
CA LYS A 91 -11.91 21.42 -1.40
C LYS A 91 -10.79 21.14 -2.42
N MET A 92 -10.45 19.89 -2.71
CA MET A 92 -9.41 19.53 -3.70
C MET A 92 -9.91 19.62 -5.15
N THR A 93 -10.73 20.62 -5.46
CA THR A 93 -11.30 20.82 -6.80
C THR A 93 -10.21 21.03 -7.85
N GLY A 94 -10.41 20.46 -9.04
CA GLY A 94 -9.47 20.57 -10.18
C GLY A 94 -8.23 19.69 -10.10
N LYS A 95 -8.05 18.91 -9.02
CA LYS A 95 -6.97 17.93 -8.90
C LYS A 95 -7.45 16.54 -9.27
N GLN A 96 -6.60 15.75 -9.92
CA GLN A 96 -6.83 14.32 -10.13
C GLN A 96 -6.20 13.53 -8.97
N PHE A 97 -7.03 12.80 -8.24
CA PHE A 97 -6.62 12.05 -7.06
C PHE A 97 -7.56 10.88 -6.79
N GLU A 98 -7.07 9.91 -6.02
CA GLU A 98 -7.89 8.87 -5.41
C GLU A 98 -7.98 9.12 -3.91
N SER A 99 -9.10 8.75 -3.30
CA SER A 99 -9.32 8.88 -1.86
C SER A 99 -10.08 7.69 -1.31
N ASN A 100 -9.73 7.28 -0.09
CA ASN A 100 -10.52 6.35 0.70
C ASN A 100 -10.43 6.73 2.19
N GLY A 101 -11.58 6.86 2.85
CA GLY A 101 -11.66 7.41 4.21
C GLY A 101 -11.00 8.78 4.32
N GLU A 102 -10.00 8.89 5.19
CA GLU A 102 -9.26 10.13 5.48
C GLU A 102 -7.96 10.25 4.68
N TYR A 103 -7.71 9.37 3.71
CA TYR A 103 -6.48 9.30 2.94
C TYR A 103 -6.70 9.70 1.49
N VAL A 104 -5.75 10.47 0.94
CA VAL A 104 -5.77 10.98 -0.43
C VAL A 104 -4.40 10.81 -1.08
N LEU A 105 -4.39 10.37 -2.33
CA LEU A 105 -3.20 10.29 -3.16
C LEU A 105 -3.46 10.93 -4.53
N GLU A 106 -2.80 12.07 -4.78
CA GLU A 106 -2.85 12.76 -6.07
C GLU A 106 -2.14 11.93 -7.15
N HIS A 107 -2.73 11.85 -8.35
CA HIS A 107 -2.22 11.01 -9.46
C HIS A 107 -0.78 11.37 -9.83
N VAL A 108 -0.40 12.66 -9.72
CA VAL A 108 0.97 13.12 -9.99
C VAL A 108 2.00 12.46 -9.07
N HIS A 109 1.66 12.22 -7.80
CA HIS A 109 2.56 11.59 -6.84
C HIS A 109 2.57 10.06 -6.99
N ALA A 110 1.43 9.46 -7.36
CA ALA A 110 1.40 8.04 -7.71
C ALA A 110 2.26 7.75 -8.96
N LEU A 111 2.22 8.64 -9.96
CA LEU A 111 3.11 8.55 -11.13
C LEU A 111 4.58 8.71 -10.73
N ALA A 112 4.92 9.73 -9.94
CA ALA A 112 6.29 9.95 -9.47
C ALA A 112 6.83 8.74 -8.67
N PHE A 113 5.99 8.15 -7.83
CA PHE A 113 6.31 6.91 -7.12
C PHE A 113 6.63 5.78 -8.08
N LEU A 114 5.78 5.50 -9.07
CA LEU A 114 6.04 4.46 -10.07
C LEU A 114 7.35 4.68 -10.81
N GLN A 115 7.62 5.91 -11.26
CA GLN A 115 8.84 6.30 -11.96
C GLN A 115 10.11 6.12 -11.09
N SER A 116 9.97 6.08 -9.77
CA SER A 116 11.07 5.87 -8.82
C SER A 116 11.37 4.40 -8.52
N LEU A 117 10.52 3.46 -8.96
CA LEU A 117 10.64 2.05 -8.58
C LEU A 117 11.81 1.34 -9.27
N ASP A 118 11.93 1.51 -10.57
CA ASP A 118 12.94 0.88 -11.41
C ASP A 118 13.07 1.62 -12.74
N ILE A 119 14.24 1.59 -13.37
CA ILE A 119 14.46 2.19 -14.69
C ILE A 119 13.59 1.53 -15.76
N TRP A 120 13.38 0.21 -15.67
CA TRP A 120 12.50 -0.51 -16.57
C TRP A 120 11.05 -0.03 -16.43
N VAL A 121 10.59 0.28 -15.20
CA VAL A 121 9.23 0.79 -14.96
C VAL A 121 9.06 2.19 -15.57
N LEU A 122 10.08 3.03 -15.48
CA LEU A 122 10.08 4.36 -16.10
C LEU A 122 9.88 4.24 -17.62
N GLU A 123 10.71 3.43 -18.29
CA GLU A 123 10.65 3.21 -19.74
C GLU A 123 9.31 2.58 -20.16
N ALA A 124 8.85 1.57 -19.40
CA ALA A 124 7.56 0.94 -19.61
C ALA A 124 6.41 1.96 -19.56
N LEU A 125 6.42 2.86 -18.56
CA LEU A 125 5.42 3.93 -18.43
C LEU A 125 5.47 4.98 -19.55
N GLU A 126 6.61 5.18 -20.19
CA GLU A 126 6.75 6.09 -21.33
C GLU A 126 6.21 5.46 -22.62
N SER A 127 6.26 4.13 -22.73
CA SER A 127 5.74 3.39 -23.88
C SER A 127 4.22 3.17 -23.88
N LEU A 128 3.57 3.31 -22.72
CA LEU A 128 2.11 3.15 -22.61
C LEU A 128 1.36 4.33 -23.24
N ASP A 129 0.22 4.03 -23.86
CA ASP A 129 -0.71 5.07 -24.29
C ASP A 129 -1.26 5.85 -23.07
N PRO A 130 -1.71 7.12 -23.28
CA PRO A 130 -2.14 7.98 -22.18
C PRO A 130 -3.24 7.38 -21.29
N ASP A 131 -4.19 6.65 -21.87
CA ASP A 131 -5.33 6.10 -21.14
C ASP A 131 -4.88 4.91 -20.26
N THR A 132 -4.09 3.99 -20.82
CA THR A 132 -3.54 2.86 -20.06
C THR A 132 -2.59 3.34 -18.95
N LYS A 133 -1.78 4.36 -19.23
CA LYS A 133 -0.90 4.99 -18.24
C LYS A 133 -1.72 5.59 -17.09
N LEU A 134 -2.77 6.34 -17.40
CA LEU A 134 -3.66 6.93 -16.39
C LEU A 134 -4.35 5.84 -15.56
N GLN A 135 -4.88 4.79 -16.18
CA GLN A 135 -5.51 3.67 -15.47
C GLN A 135 -4.53 2.98 -14.50
N THR A 136 -3.27 2.82 -14.91
CA THR A 136 -2.22 2.26 -14.07
C THR A 136 -1.93 3.14 -12.86
N VAL A 137 -1.81 4.46 -13.08
CA VAL A 137 -1.62 5.46 -12.02
C VAL A 137 -2.79 5.45 -11.03
N VAL A 138 -4.03 5.39 -11.54
CA VAL A 138 -5.27 5.28 -10.73
C VAL A 138 -5.25 4.01 -9.89
N ALA A 139 -4.90 2.86 -10.49
CA ALA A 139 -4.85 1.58 -9.78
C ALA A 139 -3.83 1.61 -8.62
N VAL A 140 -2.65 2.20 -8.85
CA VAL A 140 -1.64 2.38 -7.81
C VAL A 140 -2.12 3.36 -6.74
N ALA A 141 -2.73 4.48 -7.12
CA ALA A 141 -3.25 5.42 -6.15
C ALA A 141 -4.30 4.76 -5.23
N LYS A 142 -5.22 3.96 -5.81
CA LYS A 142 -6.21 3.14 -5.08
C LYS A 142 -5.57 2.12 -4.14
N LEU A 143 -4.52 1.41 -4.59
CA LEU A 143 -3.80 0.43 -3.77
C LEU A 143 -3.37 1.06 -2.43
N PHE A 144 -2.74 2.24 -2.48
CA PHE A 144 -2.21 2.88 -1.28
C PHE A 144 -3.28 3.49 -0.38
N VAL A 145 -4.27 4.20 -0.94
CA VAL A 145 -5.34 4.79 -0.10
C VAL A 145 -6.23 3.72 0.53
N ASN A 146 -6.51 2.62 -0.18
CA ASN A 146 -7.23 1.49 0.38
C ASN A 146 -6.40 0.81 1.47
N GLY A 147 -5.12 0.53 1.21
CA GLY A 147 -4.23 -0.05 2.20
C GLY A 147 -4.16 0.77 3.49
N ALA A 148 -4.01 2.10 3.38
CA ALA A 148 -3.99 2.98 4.55
C ALA A 148 -5.31 3.01 5.31
N SER A 149 -6.44 3.09 4.59
CA SER A 149 -7.78 3.07 5.19
C SER A 149 -8.02 1.79 5.98
N GLU A 150 -7.75 0.61 5.38
CA GLU A 150 -7.95 -0.68 6.04
C GLU A 150 -7.02 -0.87 7.26
N ILE A 151 -5.76 -0.45 7.17
CA ILE A 151 -4.84 -0.46 8.32
C ILE A 151 -5.34 0.44 9.46
N SER A 152 -5.93 1.59 9.11
CA SER A 152 -6.53 2.53 10.07
C SER A 152 -7.73 1.92 10.78
N VAL A 153 -8.61 1.23 10.04
CA VAL A 153 -9.77 0.50 10.61
C VAL A 153 -9.30 -0.57 11.59
N ILE A 154 -8.33 -1.41 11.21
CA ILE A 154 -7.76 -2.43 12.11
C ILE A 154 -7.19 -1.79 13.38
N THR A 155 -6.57 -0.61 13.26
CA THR A 155 -6.01 0.11 14.41
C THR A 155 -7.12 0.62 15.34
N ALA A 156 -8.21 1.14 14.80
CA ALA A 156 -9.36 1.68 15.55
C ALA A 156 -10.19 0.58 16.22
N GLU A 157 -10.47 -0.54 15.54
CA GLU A 157 -11.16 -1.69 16.15
C GLU A 157 -10.43 -2.21 17.38
N ARG A 158 -9.10 -2.26 17.30
CA ARG A 158 -8.24 -2.63 18.44
C ARG A 158 -8.25 -1.60 19.56
N GLU A 159 -8.51 -0.33 19.28
CA GLU A 159 -8.70 0.70 20.31
C GLU A 159 -10.03 0.50 21.04
N ALA A 160 -11.13 0.32 20.30
CA ALA A 160 -12.45 0.13 20.86
C ALA A 160 -12.55 -1.15 21.73
N ALA A 161 -11.99 -2.26 21.27
CA ALA A 161 -11.98 -3.51 22.02
C ALA A 161 -11.21 -3.42 23.35
N ASN A 162 -10.13 -2.63 23.40
CA ASN A 162 -9.37 -2.43 24.63
C ASN A 162 -10.08 -1.49 25.60
N ALA A 163 -10.71 -0.42 25.11
CA ALA A 163 -11.49 0.47 25.98
C ALA A 163 -12.65 -0.27 26.67
N ALA A 164 -13.31 -1.20 25.96
CA ALA A 164 -14.36 -2.04 26.54
C ALA A 164 -13.85 -3.03 27.60
N TYR A 165 -12.57 -3.42 27.57
CA TYR A 165 -11.98 -4.33 28.56
C TYR A 165 -11.55 -3.60 29.84
N ASP A 166 -11.14 -2.33 29.73
CA ASP A 166 -10.81 -1.48 30.89
C ASP A 166 -12.06 -1.14 31.74
N ASP A 167 -13.25 -1.17 31.13
CA ASP A 167 -14.55 -0.98 31.80
C ASP A 167 -15.10 -2.25 32.49
N THR A 168 -14.38 -3.37 32.47
CA THR A 168 -14.78 -4.55 33.26
C THR A 168 -14.46 -4.30 34.73
N PRO A 169 -15.43 -4.33 35.67
CA PRO A 169 -15.15 -4.01 37.07
C PRO A 169 -14.15 -5.01 37.66
N LEU A 170 -13.17 -4.47 38.40
CA LEU A 170 -12.18 -5.17 39.24
C LEU A 170 -12.89 -6.05 40.30
N VAL A 171 -13.47 -7.17 39.89
CA VAL A 171 -13.85 -8.23 40.81
C VAL A 171 -12.67 -9.19 40.86
N LEU A 172 -11.78 -8.94 41.82
CA LEU A 172 -11.10 -9.92 42.69
C LEU A 172 -9.98 -9.20 43.46
N ARG A 173 -10.35 -8.29 44.37
CA ARG A 173 -9.54 -8.07 45.58
C ARG A 173 -9.82 -9.25 46.52
N ILE A 174 -9.02 -10.31 46.43
CA ILE A 174 -8.92 -11.25 47.55
C ILE A 174 -7.86 -10.68 48.48
N ASN A 175 -8.33 -10.10 49.59
CA ASN A 175 -7.48 -9.76 50.72
C ASN A 175 -6.92 -11.07 51.31
N TYR A 176 -5.60 -11.15 51.44
CA TYR A 176 -4.93 -11.97 52.46
C TYR A 176 -4.22 -11.02 53.42
#